data_AF-A0A4P8PXR7-F1
#
_entry.id   AF-A0A4P8PXR7-F1
#
_cell.length_a   1.000
_cell.length_b   1.000
_cell.length_c   1.000
_cell.angle_alpha   90.00
_cell.angle_beta   90.00
_cell.angle_gamma   90.00
#
_symmetry.space_group_name_H-M   'P 1'
#
loop_
_entity.id
_entity.type
_entity.pdbx_description
1 polymer ?
#
loop_
_entity_poly.entity_id
_entity_poly.type
_entity_poly.pdbx_seq_one_letter_code
_entity_poly.pdbx_strand_id
1 'polypeptide(L)'
;MTDRAVLAARIRQEHAHELPTFHAGCALDTSPCAVTAESLETRDATLTVTITCQSFAAESRGSDPAAAGTAVTVAVASTYTASGARRHIQLAEPEAWARAVFAEFDEDERRMYLLGGVDADTGRPQFGLVTYRLYLDARGVPIRVPPQLLEIPHYWVLPLE
;
A
#
# COMPACT_ATOMS: atom_id res chain seq x y z
N MET A 1 0.99 -9.56 -20.93
CA MET A 1 1.13 -9.22 -19.50
C MET A 1 2.11 -8.09 -19.43
N THR A 2 1.69 -6.92 -18.95
CA THR A 2 2.61 -5.82 -18.66
C THR A 2 3.43 -6.24 -17.45
N ASP A 3 4.74 -6.04 -17.51
CA ASP A 3 5.61 -6.26 -16.37
C ASP A 3 5.18 -5.35 -15.21
N ARG A 4 4.98 -5.92 -14.02
CA ARG A 4 4.53 -5.20 -12.81
C ARG A 4 5.53 -4.10 -12.41
N ALA A 5 6.83 -4.31 -12.64
CA ALA A 5 7.86 -3.30 -12.35
C ALA A 5 7.72 -2.11 -13.30
N VAL A 6 7.54 -2.38 -14.59
CA VAL A 6 7.33 -1.35 -15.62
C VAL A 6 6.03 -0.57 -15.35
N LEU A 7 4.97 -1.28 -14.95
CA LEU A 7 3.69 -0.65 -14.60
C LEU A 7 3.85 0.26 -13.37
N ALA A 8 4.53 -0.20 -12.33
CA ALA A 8 4.79 0.60 -11.12
C ALA A 8 5.63 1.85 -11.42
N ALA A 9 6.69 1.71 -12.22
CA ALA A 9 7.54 2.83 -12.63
C ALA A 9 6.73 3.88 -13.42
N ARG A 10 5.87 3.41 -14.34
CA ARG A 10 4.98 4.28 -15.11
C ARG A 10 3.99 5.03 -14.21
N ILE A 11 3.30 4.32 -13.32
CA ILE A 11 2.37 4.92 -12.35
C ILE A 11 3.09 5.99 -11.51
N ARG A 12 4.29 5.67 -10.99
CA ARG A 12 5.06 6.62 -10.19
C ARG A 12 5.45 7.86 -10.98
N GLN A 13 5.81 7.71 -12.25
CA GLN A 13 6.15 8.84 -13.11
C GLN A 13 4.93 9.72 -13.43
N GLU A 14 3.79 9.11 -13.77
CA GLU A 14 2.57 9.83 -14.14
C GLU A 14 1.95 10.56 -12.92
N HIS A 15 2.03 9.97 -11.73
CA HIS A 15 1.43 10.50 -10.49
C HIS A 15 2.44 11.03 -9.48
N ALA A 16 3.64 11.42 -9.93
CA ALA A 16 4.74 11.84 -9.06
C ALA A 16 4.37 13.00 -8.10
N HIS A 17 3.46 13.88 -8.52
CA HIS A 17 3.01 15.03 -7.74
C HIS A 17 1.85 14.74 -6.78
N GLU A 18 1.12 13.64 -6.99
CA GLU A 18 -0.02 13.25 -6.17
C GLU A 18 0.38 12.24 -5.09
N LEU A 19 1.37 11.41 -5.39
CA LEU A 19 1.85 10.38 -4.47
C LEU A 19 2.67 11.01 -3.33
N PRO A 20 2.48 10.55 -2.09
CA PRO A 20 3.26 11.04 -0.97
C PRO A 20 4.74 10.67 -1.10
N THR A 21 5.57 11.44 -0.40
CA THR A 21 6.99 11.18 -0.24
C THR A 21 7.32 10.82 1.20
N PHE A 22 8.14 9.80 1.40
CA PHE A 22 8.52 9.22 2.68
C PHE A 22 9.97 9.60 3.01
N HIS A 23 10.25 10.90 3.16
CA HIS A 23 11.58 11.38 3.51
C HIS A 23 11.96 10.96 4.95
N ALA A 24 13.12 10.30 5.10
CA ALA A 24 13.68 9.91 6.37
C ALA A 24 13.80 11.12 7.32
N GLY A 25 13.16 11.05 8.49
CA GLY A 25 13.27 12.03 9.56
C GLY A 25 12.18 13.12 9.62
N CYS A 26 11.26 13.20 8.66
CA CYS A 26 10.07 14.05 8.77
C CYS A 26 8.88 13.25 9.30
N ALA A 27 8.05 13.86 10.16
CA ALA A 27 6.77 13.28 10.53
C ALA A 27 5.94 13.09 9.25
N LEU A 28 5.53 11.85 8.99
CA LEU A 28 4.64 11.55 7.86
C LEU A 28 3.34 12.31 8.05
N ASP A 29 2.91 12.99 6.99
CA ASP A 29 1.58 13.60 6.97
C ASP A 29 0.55 12.48 7.16
N THR A 30 -0.23 12.58 8.24
CA THR A 30 -1.29 11.62 8.55
C THR A 30 -2.54 11.85 7.71
N SER A 31 -2.58 12.93 6.93
CA SER A 31 -3.69 13.24 6.04
C SER A 31 -3.79 12.15 4.94
N PRO A 32 -4.97 11.53 4.77
CA PRO A 32 -5.17 10.58 3.68
C PRO A 32 -4.93 11.23 2.32
N CYS A 33 -4.11 10.61 1.48
CA CYS A 33 -4.01 10.96 0.06
C CYS A 33 -4.90 10.03 -0.75
N ALA A 34 -5.61 10.55 -1.74
CA ALA A 34 -6.44 9.75 -2.64
C ALA A 34 -6.14 10.13 -4.09
N VAL A 35 -5.81 9.13 -4.90
CA VAL A 35 -5.58 9.26 -6.35
C VAL A 35 -6.67 8.50 -7.08
N THR A 36 -7.19 9.09 -8.16
CA THR A 36 -8.16 8.41 -9.03
C THR A 36 -7.57 8.28 -10.42
N ALA A 37 -7.60 7.07 -10.97
CA ALA A 37 -7.02 6.75 -12.27
C ALA A 37 -7.91 5.77 -13.04
N GLU A 38 -7.83 5.79 -14.37
CA GLU A 38 -8.38 4.72 -15.19
C GLU A 38 -7.52 3.46 -15.03
N SER A 39 -8.16 2.29 -14.97
CA SER A 39 -7.43 1.04 -14.90
C SER A 39 -6.71 0.76 -16.22
N LEU A 40 -5.41 0.50 -16.11
CA LEU A 40 -4.52 0.18 -17.21
C LEU A 40 -4.66 -1.28 -17.66
N GLU A 41 -5.12 -2.17 -16.78
CA GLU A 41 -5.35 -3.58 -17.12
C GLU A 41 -6.80 -3.89 -17.48
N THR A 42 -7.75 -3.09 -16.96
CA THR A 42 -9.17 -3.40 -17.04
C THR A 42 -9.95 -2.26 -17.69
N ARG A 43 -10.61 -2.52 -18.82
CA ARG A 43 -11.48 -1.53 -19.46
C ARG A 43 -12.69 -1.18 -18.60
N ASP A 44 -13.14 0.05 -18.74
CA ASP A 44 -14.30 0.62 -18.04
C ASP A 44 -14.20 0.50 -16.51
N ALA A 45 -12.96 0.44 -16.00
CA ALA A 45 -12.65 0.46 -14.59
C ALA A 45 -11.97 1.77 -14.21
N THR A 46 -12.42 2.32 -13.10
CA THR A 46 -11.73 3.40 -12.41
C THR A 46 -11.18 2.84 -11.10
N LEU A 47 -9.92 3.14 -10.81
CA LEU A 47 -9.26 2.82 -9.56
C LEU A 47 -9.23 4.06 -8.67
N THR A 48 -9.62 3.88 -7.42
CA THR A 48 -9.40 4.85 -6.35
C THR A 48 -8.34 4.27 -5.42
N VAL A 49 -7.21 4.95 -5.33
CA VAL A 49 -6.05 4.56 -4.54
C VAL A 49 -5.99 5.47 -3.34
N THR A 50 -6.28 4.93 -2.16
CA THR A 50 -6.22 5.66 -0.90
C THR A 50 -4.96 5.27 -0.15
N ILE A 51 -4.17 6.27 0.24
CA ILE A 51 -2.91 6.12 0.95
C ILE A 51 -3.06 6.76 2.31
N THR A 52 -2.88 5.97 3.38
CA THR A 52 -2.97 6.44 4.75
C THR A 52 -1.70 6.13 5.53
N CYS A 53 -1.28 7.07 6.35
CA CYS A 53 -0.16 6.91 7.28
C CYS A 53 -0.69 6.93 8.71
N GLN A 54 -0.52 5.83 9.45
CA GLN A 54 -0.99 5.70 10.83
C GLN A 54 0.18 5.40 11.75
N SER A 55 0.38 6.24 12.76
CA SER A 55 1.34 5.95 13.82
C SER A 55 0.87 4.77 14.67
N PHE A 56 1.79 3.88 15.03
CA PHE A 56 1.54 2.83 16.01
C PHE A 56 2.55 2.90 17.15
N ALA A 57 2.12 2.45 18.32
CA ALA A 57 2.97 2.13 19.45
C ALA A 57 2.63 0.69 19.89
N ALA A 58 3.66 -0.15 20.00
CA ALA A 58 3.57 -1.53 20.42
C ALA A 58 4.44 -1.74 21.65
N GLU A 59 4.03 -2.63 22.55
CA GLU A 59 4.87 -3.02 23.66
C GLU A 59 6.15 -3.68 23.15
N SER A 60 7.32 -3.19 23.56
CA SER A 60 8.59 -3.81 23.17
C SER A 60 8.72 -5.17 23.88
N ARG A 61 8.70 -6.29 23.14
CA ARG A 61 9.08 -7.60 23.67
C ARG A 61 10.37 -8.07 23.01
N GLY A 62 11.50 -7.78 23.66
CA GLY A 62 12.80 -8.35 23.27
C GLY A 62 13.17 -8.02 21.82
N SER A 63 13.35 -9.06 20.98
CA SER A 63 13.83 -9.00 19.59
C SER A 63 12.81 -8.47 18.57
N ASP A 64 11.78 -7.74 19.01
CA ASP A 64 10.79 -7.17 18.11
C ASP A 64 11.37 -6.08 17.20
N PRO A 65 10.86 -5.97 15.96
CA PRO A 65 11.42 -5.05 14.96
C PRO A 65 11.32 -3.57 15.35
N ALA A 66 10.29 -3.15 16.10
CA ALA A 66 10.18 -1.80 16.69
C ALA A 66 9.04 -1.69 17.72
N ALA A 67 9.22 -0.83 18.73
CA ALA A 67 8.18 -0.47 19.71
C ALA A 67 7.26 0.67 19.26
N ALA A 68 7.63 1.42 18.24
CA ALA A 68 6.80 2.48 17.66
C ALA A 68 7.23 2.76 16.21
N GLY A 69 6.30 3.26 15.41
CA GLY A 69 6.55 3.52 14.00
C GLY A 69 5.31 3.98 13.25
N THR A 70 5.33 3.80 11.94
CA THR A 70 4.22 4.17 11.05
C THR A 70 3.84 3.00 10.15
N ALA A 71 2.54 2.70 10.09
CA ALA A 71 1.96 1.84 9.08
C ALA A 71 1.50 2.70 7.90
N VAL A 72 2.08 2.46 6.73
CA VAL A 72 1.63 3.07 5.47
C VAL A 72 0.75 2.07 4.76
N THR A 73 -0.51 2.41 4.56
CA THR A 73 -1.51 1.56 3.93
C THR A 73 -1.85 2.10 2.55
N VAL A 74 -1.87 1.23 1.54
CA VAL A 74 -2.34 1.53 0.19
C VAL A 74 -3.56 0.66 -0.07
N ALA A 75 -4.72 1.29 -0.18
CA ALA A 75 -5.99 0.63 -0.44
C ALA A 75 -6.44 0.97 -1.87
N VAL A 76 -6.48 -0.03 -2.74
CA VAL A 76 -6.83 0.13 -4.16
C VAL A 76 -8.22 -0.43 -4.38
N ALA A 77 -9.13 0.42 -4.81
CA ALA A 77 -10.53 0.10 -4.90
C ALA A 77 -11.03 0.30 -6.33
N SER A 78 -11.64 -0.73 -6.93
CA SER A 78 -12.12 -0.68 -8.33
C SER A 78 -13.61 -0.44 -8.40
N THR A 79 -14.01 0.44 -9.32
CA THR A 79 -15.40 0.72 -9.68
C THR A 79 -15.58 0.69 -11.19
N TYR A 80 -16.82 0.44 -11.64
CA TYR A 80 -17.17 0.68 -13.04
C TYR A 80 -17.21 2.18 -13.32
N THR A 81 -16.55 2.63 -14.38
CA THR A 81 -16.46 4.05 -14.74
C THR A 81 -17.84 4.69 -14.94
N ALA A 82 -18.77 3.96 -15.56
CA ALA A 82 -20.09 4.49 -15.88
C ALA A 82 -21.04 4.60 -14.67
N SER A 83 -20.96 3.66 -13.72
CA SER A 83 -21.95 3.53 -12.63
C SER A 83 -21.39 3.83 -11.24
N GLY A 84 -20.06 3.86 -11.08
CA GLY A 84 -19.39 3.96 -9.78
C GLY A 84 -19.55 2.70 -8.91
N ALA A 85 -20.23 1.65 -9.38
CA ALA A 85 -20.44 0.43 -8.61
C ALA A 85 -19.13 -0.35 -8.45
N ARG A 86 -18.92 -0.93 -7.26
CA ARG A 86 -17.75 -1.78 -6.97
C ARG A 86 -17.69 -2.97 -7.93
N ARG A 87 -16.47 -3.33 -8.33
CA ARG A 87 -16.23 -4.47 -9.22
C ARG A 87 -15.02 -5.27 -8.76
N HIS A 88 -14.94 -6.52 -9.24
CA HIS A 88 -13.76 -7.34 -9.03
C HIS A 88 -12.53 -6.69 -9.68
N ILE A 89 -11.38 -6.86 -9.01
CA ILE A 89 -10.09 -6.29 -9.39
C ILE A 89 -9.04 -7.40 -9.39
N GLN A 90 -8.23 -7.46 -10.46
CA GLN A 90 -7.09 -8.36 -10.54
C GLN A 90 -5.91 -7.78 -9.75
N LEU A 91 -5.04 -8.63 -9.20
CA LEU A 91 -4.00 -8.17 -8.25
C LEU A 91 -2.80 -7.45 -8.89
N ALA A 92 -2.58 -7.58 -10.20
CA ALA A 92 -1.36 -7.06 -10.82
C ALA A 92 -1.30 -5.52 -10.81
N GLU A 93 -2.36 -4.84 -11.24
CA GLU A 93 -2.41 -3.37 -11.18
C GLU A 93 -2.42 -2.78 -9.75
N PRO A 94 -3.19 -3.30 -8.77
CA PRO A 94 -3.08 -2.90 -7.36
C PRO A 94 -1.69 -3.07 -6.77
N GLU A 95 -1.01 -4.16 -7.10
CA GLU A 95 0.36 -4.37 -6.66
C GLU A 95 1.30 -3.33 -7.28
N ALA A 96 1.12 -3.01 -8.57
CA ALA A 96 1.90 -1.97 -9.22
C ALA A 96 1.68 -0.58 -8.59
N TRP A 97 0.44 -0.25 -8.21
CA TRP A 97 0.13 0.95 -7.43
C TRP A 97 0.84 0.97 -6.08
N ALA A 98 0.76 -0.12 -5.31
CA ALA A 98 1.46 -0.22 -4.03
C ALA A 98 2.98 -0.09 -4.20
N ARG A 99 3.56 -0.74 -5.22
CA ARG A 99 5.00 -0.62 -5.55
C ARG A 99 5.38 0.80 -5.97
N ALA A 100 4.52 1.50 -6.70
CA ALA A 100 4.73 2.89 -7.09
C ALA A 100 4.73 3.83 -5.88
N VAL A 101 3.80 3.63 -4.94
CA VAL A 101 3.77 4.38 -3.67
C VAL A 101 5.05 4.12 -2.87
N PHE A 102 5.47 2.86 -2.74
CA PHE A 102 6.65 2.48 -1.96
C PHE A 102 7.97 2.58 -2.74
N ALA A 103 7.99 3.22 -3.91
CA ALA A 103 9.15 3.22 -4.81
C ALA A 103 10.39 3.92 -4.24
N GLU A 104 10.23 4.75 -3.20
CA GLU A 104 11.34 5.45 -2.54
C GLU A 104 12.24 4.53 -1.70
N PHE A 105 11.74 3.35 -1.34
CA PHE A 105 12.50 2.36 -0.60
C PHE A 105 13.21 1.41 -1.56
N ASP A 106 14.39 0.92 -1.21
CA ASP A 106 15.07 -0.09 -2.01
C ASP A 106 14.22 -1.36 -2.11
N GLU A 107 14.20 -1.99 -3.30
CA GLU A 107 13.32 -3.12 -3.56
C GLU A 107 13.62 -4.33 -2.65
N ASP A 108 14.89 -4.57 -2.35
CA ASP A 108 15.34 -5.64 -1.46
C ASP A 108 15.02 -5.37 0.02
N GLU A 109 14.88 -4.09 0.38
CA GLU A 109 14.55 -3.65 1.73
C GLU A 109 13.04 -3.47 1.94
N ARG A 110 12.28 -3.26 0.85
CA ARG A 110 10.82 -3.17 0.89
C ARG A 110 10.22 -4.42 1.53
N ARG A 111 9.52 -4.20 2.64
CA ARG A 111 8.69 -5.20 3.33
C ARG A 111 7.22 -4.86 3.11
N MET A 112 6.76 -5.03 1.87
CA MET A 112 5.38 -4.82 1.48
C MET A 112 4.54 -6.07 1.78
N TYR A 113 3.39 -5.89 2.41
CA TYR A 113 2.47 -6.97 2.77
C TYR A 113 1.14 -6.79 2.05
N LEU A 114 0.61 -7.86 1.44
CA LEU A 114 -0.77 -7.95 0.97
C LEU A 114 -1.67 -8.37 2.14
N LEU A 115 -2.70 -7.57 2.42
CA LEU A 115 -3.71 -7.83 3.44
C LEU A 115 -4.95 -8.52 2.84
N GLY A 116 -5.09 -8.48 1.51
CA GLY A 116 -6.24 -9.00 0.78
C GLY A 116 -7.32 -7.96 0.56
N GLY A 117 -8.54 -8.41 0.27
CA GLY A 117 -9.70 -7.54 0.05
C GLY A 117 -10.39 -7.12 1.35
N VAL A 118 -9.60 -6.57 2.29
CA VAL A 118 -10.07 -6.12 3.59
C VAL A 118 -9.75 -4.64 3.78
N ASP A 119 -10.64 -3.95 4.46
CA ASP A 119 -10.36 -2.63 4.99
C ASP A 119 -9.36 -2.73 6.13
N ALA A 120 -8.29 -1.94 6.04
CA ALA A 120 -7.12 -2.12 6.89
C ALA A 120 -7.29 -1.61 8.33
N ASP A 121 -8.34 -0.80 8.55
CA ASP A 121 -8.67 -0.20 9.84
C ASP A 121 -9.71 -1.03 10.58
N THR A 122 -10.67 -1.59 9.84
CA THR A 122 -11.77 -2.38 10.42
C THR A 122 -11.56 -3.88 10.31
N GLY A 123 -10.60 -4.34 9.50
CA GLY A 123 -10.39 -5.75 9.16
C GLY A 123 -11.53 -6.38 8.36
N ARG A 124 -12.55 -5.58 7.96
CA ARG A 124 -13.76 -6.10 7.32
C ARG A 124 -13.50 -6.37 5.83
N PRO A 125 -13.95 -7.53 5.31
CA PRO A 125 -13.92 -7.78 3.87
C PRO A 125 -14.71 -6.72 3.10
N GLN A 126 -14.14 -6.24 2.00
CA GLN A 126 -14.79 -5.32 1.07
C GLN A 126 -14.61 -5.79 -0.37
N PHE A 127 -15.72 -5.89 -1.10
CA PHE A 127 -15.68 -6.29 -2.50
C PHE A 127 -15.08 -5.19 -3.38
N GLY A 128 -14.17 -5.59 -4.27
CA GLY A 128 -13.48 -4.68 -5.17
C GLY A 128 -12.41 -3.81 -4.51
N LEU A 129 -11.91 -4.24 -3.35
CA LEU A 129 -10.80 -3.63 -2.64
C LEU A 129 -9.61 -4.60 -2.62
N VAL A 130 -8.39 -4.07 -2.68
CA VAL A 130 -7.15 -4.77 -2.36
C VAL A 130 -6.29 -3.84 -1.53
N THR A 131 -5.79 -4.33 -0.40
CA THR A 131 -5.02 -3.51 0.54
C THR A 131 -3.61 -4.05 0.69
N TYR A 132 -2.64 -3.15 0.61
CA TYR A 132 -1.24 -3.39 0.90
C TYR A 132 -0.80 -2.52 2.08
N ARG A 133 0.20 -2.99 2.83
CA ARG A 133 0.76 -2.26 3.96
C ARG A 133 2.27 -2.41 4.03
N LEU A 134 2.95 -1.33 4.40
CA LEU A 134 4.38 -1.29 4.72
C LEU A 134 4.54 -0.69 6.11
N TYR A 135 5.50 -1.19 6.88
CA TYR A 135 5.79 -0.71 8.22
C TYR A 135 7.14 -0.01 8.25
N LEU A 136 7.16 1.17 8.89
CA LEU A 136 8.35 1.97 9.11
C LEU A 136 8.63 2.06 10.60
N ASP A 137 9.90 2.01 11.01
CA ASP A 137 10.29 2.37 12.37
C ASP A 137 10.21 3.89 12.61
N ALA A 138 10.54 4.33 13.82
CA ALA A 138 10.55 5.76 14.18
C ALA A 138 11.55 6.62 13.35
N ARG A 139 12.46 6.00 12.59
CA ARG A 139 13.42 6.68 11.71
C ARG A 139 12.96 6.69 10.25
N GLY A 140 11.81 6.08 9.93
CA GLY A 140 11.32 5.95 8.57
C GLY A 140 11.97 4.79 7.80
N VAL A 141 12.55 3.81 8.50
CA VAL A 141 13.20 2.64 7.87
C VAL A 141 12.19 1.50 7.75
N PRO A 142 12.08 0.83 6.58
CA PRO A 142 11.25 -0.36 6.43
C PRO A 142 11.60 -1.45 7.44
N ILE A 143 10.59 -1.94 8.15
CA ILE A 143 10.70 -3.05 9.10
C ILE A 143 9.74 -4.17 8.75
N ARG A 144 9.96 -5.35 9.34
CA ARG A 144 8.95 -6.41 9.30
C ARG A 144 7.73 -5.98 10.11
N VAL A 145 6.56 -6.51 9.75
CA VAL A 145 5.34 -6.35 10.55
C VAL A 145 5.61 -6.71 12.02
N PRO A 146 5.39 -5.80 12.97
CA PRO A 146 5.48 -6.13 14.39
C PRO A 146 4.45 -7.21 14.74
N PRO A 147 4.83 -8.30 15.43
CA PRO A 147 3.91 -9.39 15.76
C PRO A 147 2.66 -8.93 16.52
N GLN A 148 2.76 -7.85 17.29
CA GLN A 148 1.68 -7.23 18.05
C GLN A 148 0.58 -6.64 17.16
N LEU A 149 0.88 -6.34 15.90
CA LEU A 149 -0.04 -5.71 14.94
C LEU A 149 -0.67 -6.73 13.98
N LEU A 150 -0.39 -8.03 14.16
CA LEU A 150 -0.94 -9.10 13.33
C LEU A 150 -2.37 -9.47 13.73
N GLU A 151 -3.31 -8.56 13.47
CA GLU A 151 -4.75 -8.82 13.68
C GLU A 151 -5.44 -9.42 12.45
N ILE A 152 -4.84 -9.23 11.27
CA ILE A 152 -5.30 -9.72 9.97
C ILE A 152 -4.17 -10.45 9.23
N PRO A 153 -4.49 -11.32 8.25
CA PRO A 153 -3.46 -11.98 7.46
C PRO A 153 -2.55 -10.97 6.73
N HIS A 154 -1.24 -11.13 6.87
CA HIS A 154 -0.22 -10.35 6.17
C HIS A 154 0.62 -11.29 5.30
N TYR A 155 0.46 -11.20 3.98
CA TYR A 155 1.23 -11.99 3.03
C TYR A 155 2.37 -11.15 2.48
N TRP A 156 3.61 -11.53 2.77
CA TRP A 156 4.77 -10.80 2.24
C TRP A 156 4.79 -10.90 0.71
N VAL A 157 4.86 -9.75 0.05
CA VAL A 157 5.04 -9.67 -1.40
C VAL A 157 6.52 -9.63 -1.70
N LEU A 158 6.99 -10.63 -2.45
CA LEU A 158 8.41 -10.76 -2.81
C LEU A 158 8.85 -9.62 -3.75
N PRO A 159 10.14 -9.25 -3.72
CA PRO A 159 10.77 -8.46 -4.78
C PRO A 159 10.46 -9.01 -6.18
N LEU A 160 10.40 -8.14 -7.18
CA LEU A 160 10.36 -8.60 -8.57
C LEU A 160 11.78 -9.03 -8.98
N GLU A 161 11.89 -10.12 -9.75
CA GLU A 161 13.16 -10.60 -10.32
C GLU A 161 13.56 -9.81 -11.57
#